data_AF-A0A6C7EAF6-F1
#
_entry.id   AF-A0A6C7EAF6-F1
#
_cell.length_a   1.000
_cell.length_b   1.000
_cell.length_c   1.000
_cell.angle_alpha   90.00
_cell.angle_beta   90.00
_cell.angle_gamma   90.00
#
_symmetry.space_group_name_H-M   'P 1'
#
loop_
_entity.id
_entity.type
_entity.pdbx_description
1 polymer ?
#
loop_
_entity_poly.entity_id
_entity_poly.type
_entity_poly.pdbx_seq_one_letter_code
_entity_poly.pdbx_strand_id
1 'polypeptide(L)'
;MADIATHSSKRPGGRRIARRSLFVAIGASLAATSLAAPADARLLPLFGNDSKPAAELGSMYSVVDQIGARTLWERGVTGEGVNVAVIDTGVAPVEALSGPDKVIAMVDLSAEAGVPEAEYLDTYGHGTHMTGIIAGRTPGADPATSEDHPEWFLGVAPDAGIVSVKVGDNTGAVDVSQVIAGIDWVVEFQDELDISVLNLSFGSDSLHTYLTDPLTHAVERAWAAGIVVVVAAGNDGLGIGLSSPATDPDVITVGGLRALSNTRYEIPDWASNGNIVLRNPDIGAPGAHIQSLRSPGSRADVEHPEGRIDDQLFLGSGSSQAAAVTSGAAALLLSERPWLTNDQVKDLLKRSANSRSVPWLTQIYRGHGALRVDTASRLSPRSGRQYNLPALGTGTLDGARGTASLSIAGIELSGEVSIVGGDWTGARWTGARWTAGEWDGARWTGGEWRGARWTDATWTGARWTGARWTGADWAGARWTGEEWTGSSWSGARWTGARWTGTEWSGARWTGTRWMSTTWS
;
A
#
# COMPACT_ATOMS: atom_id res chain seq x y z
N MET A 1 5.93 -13.61 -43.44
CA MET A 1 6.24 -15.04 -43.25
C MET A 1 7.48 -15.08 -42.38
N ALA A 2 7.44 -15.31 -41.07
CA ALA A 2 6.60 -16.23 -40.31
C ALA A 2 5.80 -15.55 -39.18
N ASP A 3 4.60 -16.10 -38.93
CA ASP A 3 3.77 -15.87 -37.74
C ASP A 3 4.42 -16.46 -36.49
N ILE A 4 4.37 -15.74 -35.37
CA ILE A 4 4.41 -16.33 -34.04
C ILE A 4 3.32 -15.68 -33.19
N ALA A 5 2.37 -16.52 -32.78
CA ALA A 5 1.12 -16.20 -32.12
C ALA A 5 1.28 -15.65 -30.70
N THR A 6 0.36 -14.75 -30.34
CA THR A 6 0.01 -14.35 -28.98
C THR A 6 -0.25 -15.58 -28.11
N HIS A 7 0.68 -15.87 -27.19
CA HIS A 7 0.42 -16.79 -26.08
C HIS A 7 -0.14 -16.01 -24.90
N SER A 8 -1.45 -16.13 -24.69
CA SER A 8 -2.03 -15.99 -23.35
C SER A 8 -1.63 -17.24 -22.57
N SER A 9 -0.56 -17.16 -21.76
CA SER A 9 -0.29 -18.24 -20.81
C SER A 9 -1.13 -17.99 -19.57
N LYS A 10 -2.21 -18.76 -19.41
CA LYS A 10 -2.81 -19.02 -18.11
C LYS A 10 -1.76 -19.77 -17.27
N ARG A 11 -1.02 -19.05 -16.43
CA ARG A 11 -0.30 -19.60 -15.29
C ARG A 11 -1.08 -19.20 -14.02
N PRO A 12 -1.08 -20.01 -12.96
CA PRO A 12 -1.79 -19.68 -11.73
C PRO A 12 -1.10 -18.48 -11.07
N GLY A 13 -1.89 -17.48 -10.66
CA GLY A 13 -1.42 -16.29 -9.95
C GLY A 13 -1.81 -14.97 -10.64
N GLY A 14 -2.73 -14.23 -10.02
CA GLY A 14 -3.02 -12.79 -10.14
C GLY A 14 -3.16 -12.12 -11.51
N ARG A 15 -4.17 -11.27 -11.65
CA ARG A 15 -4.29 -10.36 -12.80
C ARG A 15 -3.22 -9.27 -12.68
N ARG A 16 -2.14 -9.39 -13.46
CA ARG A 16 -1.12 -8.34 -13.58
C ARG A 16 -1.72 -7.14 -14.30
N ILE A 17 -1.82 -6.01 -13.61
CA ILE A 17 -2.34 -4.76 -14.21
C ILE A 17 -1.11 -3.94 -14.60
N ALA A 18 -0.65 -4.16 -15.83
CA ALA A 18 0.49 -3.42 -16.36
C ALA A 18 0.06 -2.01 -16.78
N ARG A 19 0.63 -0.98 -16.15
CA ARG A 19 0.88 0.30 -16.83
C ARG A 19 2.28 0.21 -17.44
N ARG A 20 2.40 0.38 -18.77
CA ARG A 20 3.71 0.49 -19.43
C ARG A 20 4.30 1.87 -19.12
N SER A 21 4.97 1.99 -17.98
CA SER A 21 5.82 3.13 -17.66
C SER A 21 7.24 2.80 -18.10
N LEU A 22 7.82 3.66 -18.94
CA LEU A 22 9.21 3.54 -19.38
C LEU A 22 10.11 3.98 -18.21
N PHE A 23 10.42 3.07 -17.30
CA PHE A 23 11.45 3.31 -16.29
C PHE A 23 12.82 3.19 -16.95
N VAL A 24 13.62 4.25 -16.86
CA VAL A 24 15.06 4.13 -17.07
C VAL A 24 15.60 3.52 -15.79
N ALA A 25 16.07 2.28 -15.86
CA ALA A 25 16.77 1.64 -14.76
C ALA A 25 18.03 2.45 -14.45
N ILE A 26 18.02 3.20 -13.35
CA ILE A 26 19.21 3.84 -12.81
C ILE A 26 19.44 3.22 -11.43
N GLY A 27 20.52 2.44 -11.32
CA GLY A 27 20.88 1.75 -10.10
C GLY A 27 21.02 2.73 -8.93
N ALA A 28 20.24 2.50 -7.88
CA ALA A 28 20.28 3.25 -6.64
C ALA A 28 21.03 2.46 -5.56
N SER A 29 21.70 3.21 -4.69
CA SER A 29 22.30 2.72 -3.44
C SER A 29 22.29 3.91 -2.50
N LEU A 30 21.49 3.88 -1.42
CA LEU A 30 21.76 4.54 -0.13
C LEU A 30 20.63 4.36 0.90
N ALA A 31 21.06 4.38 2.16
CA ALA A 31 20.39 4.53 3.46
C ALA A 31 18.87 4.28 3.54
N ALA A 32 18.52 3.03 3.81
CA ALA A 32 17.21 2.68 4.35
C ALA A 32 17.13 3.06 5.84
N THR A 33 15.99 3.59 6.27
CA THR A 33 15.46 3.31 7.61
C THR A 33 15.37 1.80 7.73
N SER A 34 16.30 1.25 8.51
CA SER A 34 16.42 -0.18 8.75
C SER A 34 15.06 -0.76 9.16
N LEU A 35 14.73 -1.96 8.68
CA LEU A 35 14.26 -2.96 9.63
C LEU A 35 15.32 -3.01 10.72
N ALA A 36 15.14 -2.21 11.77
CA ALA A 36 15.88 -2.43 12.98
C ALA A 36 15.39 -3.80 13.46
N ALA A 37 16.15 -4.85 13.15
CA ALA A 37 16.34 -5.89 14.13
C ALA A 37 16.68 -5.12 15.42
N PRO A 38 15.83 -5.16 16.46
CA PRO A 38 16.05 -4.33 17.64
C PRO A 38 17.46 -4.61 18.18
N ALA A 39 18.11 -3.55 18.68
CA ALA A 39 19.39 -3.63 19.38
C ALA A 39 19.35 -4.56 20.62
N ASP A 40 18.17 -5.10 20.96
CA ASP A 40 17.93 -6.16 21.93
C ASP A 40 17.87 -7.57 21.32
N ALA A 41 18.78 -7.88 20.40
CA ALA A 41 19.21 -9.27 20.14
C ALA A 41 19.98 -9.90 21.33
N ARG A 42 19.64 -9.54 22.57
CA ARG A 42 19.87 -10.41 23.73
C ARG A 42 18.76 -11.45 23.79
N LEU A 43 18.72 -12.27 22.74
CA LEU A 43 18.00 -13.54 22.79
C LEU A 43 18.78 -14.46 23.73
N LEU A 44 18.18 -14.73 24.89
CA LEU A 44 18.41 -16.00 25.57
C LEU A 44 18.16 -17.13 24.54
N PRO A 45 18.98 -18.20 24.52
CA PRO A 45 18.84 -19.25 23.53
C PRO A 45 17.54 -20.01 23.81
N LEU A 46 16.46 -19.70 23.10
CA LEU A 46 15.16 -20.33 23.31
C LEU A 46 14.45 -20.81 22.05
N PHE A 47 15.00 -20.57 20.85
CA PHE A 47 14.44 -21.14 19.62
C PHE A 47 15.32 -22.32 19.21
N GLY A 48 14.93 -23.51 19.66
CA GLY A 48 15.37 -24.74 19.01
C GLY A 48 14.46 -25.00 17.82
N ASN A 49 14.99 -25.58 16.73
CA ASN A 49 14.24 -25.98 15.54
C ASN A 49 13.08 -26.99 15.79
N ASP A 50 12.75 -27.29 17.04
CA ASP A 50 11.74 -28.25 17.52
C ASP A 50 10.59 -27.58 18.30
N SER A 51 10.51 -26.24 18.35
CA SER A 51 9.41 -25.55 19.06
C SER A 51 8.09 -25.69 18.29
N LYS A 52 7.05 -26.18 18.98
CA LYS A 52 5.70 -26.26 18.43
C LYS A 52 5.14 -24.84 18.30
N PRO A 53 4.52 -24.44 17.18
CA PRO A 53 3.98 -23.08 17.01
C PRO A 53 3.02 -22.65 18.13
N ALA A 54 2.24 -23.57 18.70
CA ALA A 54 1.34 -23.31 19.83
C ALA A 54 2.06 -22.90 21.15
N ALA A 55 3.36 -23.14 21.27
CA ALA A 55 4.16 -22.72 22.41
C ALA A 55 4.79 -21.32 22.21
N GLU A 56 4.72 -20.77 21.00
CA GLU A 56 5.37 -19.52 20.62
C GLU A 56 4.33 -18.40 20.50
N LEU A 57 4.44 -17.39 21.36
CA LEU A 57 3.45 -16.30 21.42
C LEU A 57 3.40 -15.46 20.15
N GLY A 58 4.46 -15.47 19.35
CA GLY A 58 4.55 -14.73 18.08
C GLY A 58 4.16 -15.53 16.84
N SER A 59 3.87 -16.83 16.98
CA SER A 59 3.36 -17.63 15.87
C SER A 59 1.96 -17.16 15.48
N MET A 60 1.59 -17.31 14.21
CA MET A 60 0.24 -16.94 13.79
C MET A 60 -0.85 -17.77 14.50
N TYR A 61 -0.56 -19.03 14.87
CA TYR A 61 -1.44 -19.83 15.74
C TYR A 61 -1.82 -19.10 17.04
N SER A 62 -0.82 -18.53 17.73
CA SER A 62 -1.02 -17.81 18.99
C SER A 62 -1.61 -16.41 18.76
N VAL A 63 -1.20 -15.72 17.70
CA VAL A 63 -1.68 -14.36 17.37
C VAL A 63 -3.18 -14.36 17.09
N VAL A 64 -3.70 -15.35 16.36
CA VAL A 64 -5.14 -15.42 16.07
C VAL A 64 -5.99 -15.72 17.31
N ASP A 65 -5.45 -16.47 18.28
CA ASP A 65 -6.09 -16.68 19.58
C ASP A 65 -6.06 -15.41 20.44
N GLN A 66 -4.92 -14.74 20.46
CA GLN A 66 -4.66 -13.48 21.17
C GLN A 66 -5.67 -12.38 20.82
N ILE A 67 -6.02 -12.26 19.53
CA ILE A 67 -7.00 -11.27 19.05
C ILE A 67 -8.43 -11.83 18.95
N GLY A 68 -8.59 -13.14 19.10
CA GLY A 68 -9.87 -13.85 19.01
C GLY A 68 -10.37 -14.16 17.58
N ALA A 69 -9.51 -14.09 16.57
CA ALA A 69 -9.86 -14.38 15.18
C ALA A 69 -10.32 -15.83 14.98
N ARG A 70 -9.77 -16.79 15.72
CA ARG A 70 -10.20 -18.21 15.64
C ARG A 70 -11.69 -18.40 15.90
N THR A 71 -12.25 -17.65 16.85
CA THR A 71 -13.69 -17.71 17.17
C THR A 71 -14.61 -17.24 16.03
N LEU A 72 -14.07 -16.48 15.07
CA LEU A 72 -14.77 -16.09 13.84
C LEU A 72 -14.63 -17.21 12.78
N TRP A 73 -13.45 -17.82 12.67
CA TRP A 73 -13.21 -18.95 11.76
C TRP A 73 -14.12 -20.14 12.05
N GLU A 74 -14.37 -20.45 13.33
CA GLU A 74 -15.35 -21.47 13.77
C GLU A 74 -16.78 -21.22 13.24
N ARG A 75 -17.08 -19.98 12.85
CA ARG A 75 -18.38 -19.56 12.28
C ARG A 75 -18.34 -19.40 10.76
N GLY A 76 -17.22 -19.76 10.12
CA GLY A 76 -16.99 -19.61 8.69
C GLY A 76 -16.62 -18.19 8.25
N VAL A 77 -16.26 -17.29 9.17
CA VAL A 77 -15.83 -15.93 8.82
C VAL A 77 -14.31 -15.93 8.68
N THR A 78 -13.80 -15.98 7.46
CA THR A 78 -12.36 -16.13 7.16
C THR A 78 -11.78 -15.02 6.28
N GLY A 79 -12.56 -13.98 5.98
CA GLY A 79 -12.14 -12.87 5.12
C GLY A 79 -12.52 -13.04 3.65
N GLU A 80 -13.24 -14.12 3.30
CA GLU A 80 -13.73 -14.36 1.94
C GLU A 80 -14.53 -13.16 1.41
N GLY A 81 -14.32 -12.81 0.14
CA GLY A 81 -14.99 -11.69 -0.52
C GLY A 81 -14.44 -10.31 -0.16
N VAL A 82 -13.36 -10.23 0.61
CA VAL A 82 -12.68 -8.97 0.95
C VAL A 82 -11.28 -8.93 0.36
N ASN A 83 -10.97 -7.89 -0.41
CA ASN A 83 -9.63 -7.66 -0.92
C ASN A 83 -8.90 -6.59 -0.10
N VAL A 84 -7.66 -6.90 0.28
CA VAL A 84 -6.76 -6.04 1.04
C VAL A 84 -5.63 -5.54 0.13
N ALA A 85 -5.57 -4.23 -0.08
CA ALA A 85 -4.44 -3.60 -0.74
C ALA A 85 -3.27 -3.48 0.24
N VAL A 86 -2.08 -3.92 -0.17
CA VAL A 86 -0.85 -3.88 0.61
C VAL A 86 0.15 -3.01 -0.14
N ILE A 87 0.35 -1.77 0.33
CA ILE A 87 1.36 -0.85 -0.21
C ILE A 87 2.68 -1.11 0.53
N ASP A 88 3.61 -1.80 -0.14
CA ASP A 88 4.83 -2.31 0.50
C ASP A 88 5.93 -2.67 -0.55
N THR A 89 6.85 -3.58 -0.25
CA THR A 89 7.96 -3.98 -1.12
C THR A 89 7.63 -5.04 -2.18
N GLY A 90 6.37 -5.47 -2.27
CA GLY A 90 5.87 -6.48 -3.20
C GLY A 90 5.42 -7.77 -2.50
N VAL A 91 5.20 -8.83 -3.27
CA VAL A 91 4.87 -10.17 -2.74
C VAL A 91 5.69 -11.26 -3.43
N ALA A 92 6.29 -12.15 -2.65
CA ALA A 92 6.99 -13.32 -3.16
C ALA A 92 6.03 -14.47 -3.51
N PRO A 93 6.32 -15.28 -4.55
CA PRO A 93 5.50 -16.42 -4.95
C PRO A 93 5.74 -17.63 -4.03
N VAL A 94 5.25 -17.54 -2.79
CA VAL A 94 5.36 -18.61 -1.78
C VAL A 94 4.10 -19.47 -1.73
N GLU A 95 4.22 -20.72 -1.29
CA GLU A 95 3.14 -21.71 -1.31
C GLU A 95 1.87 -21.22 -0.60
N ALA A 96 2.02 -20.58 0.56
CA ALA A 96 0.92 -20.04 1.35
C ALA A 96 0.17 -18.85 0.68
N LEU A 97 0.71 -18.33 -0.44
CA LEU A 97 0.11 -17.26 -1.24
C LEU A 97 -0.22 -17.70 -2.69
N SER A 98 -0.09 -19.00 -2.99
CA SER A 98 -0.16 -19.52 -4.37
C SER A 98 -1.57 -19.81 -4.90
N GLY A 99 -2.60 -19.65 -4.06
CA GLY A 99 -4.00 -19.88 -4.44
C GLY A 99 -4.49 -18.92 -5.55
N PRO A 100 -5.42 -19.36 -6.43
CA PRO A 100 -5.88 -18.56 -7.57
C PRO A 100 -6.53 -17.22 -7.15
N ASP A 101 -7.19 -17.21 -6.00
CA ASP A 101 -7.90 -16.03 -5.46
C ASP A 101 -7.10 -15.37 -4.31
N LYS A 102 -5.81 -15.68 -4.19
CA LYS A 102 -4.98 -15.22 -3.08
C LYS A 102 -4.29 -13.90 -3.38
N VAL A 103 -3.56 -13.82 -4.49
CA VAL A 103 -3.03 -12.56 -5.02
C VAL A 103 -3.88 -12.18 -6.22
N ILE A 104 -4.75 -11.20 -6.06
CA ILE A 104 -5.79 -10.79 -7.03
C ILE A 104 -5.19 -9.92 -8.13
N ALA A 105 -4.40 -8.92 -7.72
CA ALA A 105 -3.76 -7.97 -8.62
C ALA A 105 -2.40 -7.54 -8.09
N MET A 106 -1.55 -7.09 -9.01
CA MET A 106 -0.22 -6.56 -8.69
C MET A 106 0.06 -5.34 -9.56
N VAL A 107 0.65 -4.32 -8.96
CA VAL A 107 1.22 -3.14 -9.64
C VAL A 107 2.59 -2.85 -9.04
N ASP A 108 3.52 -2.38 -9.88
CA ASP A 108 4.87 -2.01 -9.47
C ASP A 108 5.13 -0.53 -9.78
N LEU A 109 5.31 0.24 -8.72
CA LEU A 109 5.61 1.67 -8.70
C LEU A 109 6.98 1.91 -8.04
N SER A 110 7.76 0.86 -7.79
CA SER A 110 9.11 0.97 -7.22
C SER A 110 10.14 1.44 -8.24
N ALA A 111 11.36 1.70 -7.78
CA ALA A 111 12.51 1.92 -8.67
C ALA A 111 12.89 0.67 -9.50
N GLU A 112 12.36 -0.51 -9.15
CA GLU A 112 12.60 -1.78 -9.86
C GLU A 112 11.55 -2.06 -10.95
N ALA A 113 10.56 -1.17 -11.10
CA ALA A 113 9.52 -1.36 -12.09
C ALA A 113 10.12 -1.47 -13.51
N GLY A 114 9.67 -2.50 -14.25
CA GLY A 114 10.18 -2.84 -15.58
C GLY A 114 11.50 -3.61 -15.60
N VAL A 115 12.09 -3.94 -14.45
CA VAL A 115 13.21 -4.89 -14.34
C VAL A 115 12.64 -6.31 -14.34
N PRO A 116 12.80 -7.12 -15.40
CA PRO A 116 12.06 -8.39 -15.56
C PRO A 116 12.23 -9.39 -14.40
N GLU A 117 13.38 -9.39 -13.74
CA GLU A 117 13.71 -10.29 -12.64
C GLU A 117 13.18 -9.81 -11.27
N ALA A 118 12.72 -8.57 -11.15
CA ALA A 118 12.26 -7.95 -9.91
C ALA A 118 10.83 -7.40 -9.99
N GLU A 119 10.29 -7.22 -11.19
CA GLU A 119 8.99 -6.60 -11.43
C GLU A 119 7.88 -7.37 -10.68
N TYR A 120 7.12 -6.66 -9.85
CA TYR A 120 6.07 -7.17 -8.96
C TYR A 120 6.54 -8.07 -7.81
N LEU A 121 7.81 -8.46 -7.76
CA LEU A 121 8.35 -9.39 -6.77
C LEU A 121 8.83 -8.67 -5.52
N ASP A 122 8.69 -9.34 -4.39
CA ASP A 122 9.26 -8.88 -3.14
C ASP A 122 10.75 -9.21 -3.03
N THR A 123 11.57 -8.29 -3.53
CA THR A 123 13.03 -8.35 -3.46
C THR A 123 13.57 -7.99 -2.09
N TYR A 124 12.83 -7.26 -1.25
CA TYR A 124 13.26 -6.90 0.10
C TYR A 124 12.85 -7.93 1.16
N GLY A 125 11.56 -8.31 1.19
CA GLY A 125 10.99 -9.34 2.07
C GLY A 125 9.88 -8.86 3.01
N HIS A 126 9.73 -7.55 3.21
CA HIS A 126 8.78 -6.99 4.17
C HIS A 126 7.32 -7.15 3.72
N GLY A 127 7.01 -6.89 2.45
CA GLY A 127 5.66 -7.00 1.90
C GLY A 127 5.11 -8.43 1.94
N THR A 128 5.95 -9.44 1.71
CA THR A 128 5.60 -10.86 1.87
C THR A 128 5.28 -11.20 3.32
N HIS A 129 6.07 -10.66 4.27
CA HIS A 129 5.82 -10.83 5.70
C HIS A 129 4.46 -10.25 6.10
N MET A 130 4.16 -9.02 5.66
CA MET A 130 2.86 -8.37 5.94
C MET A 130 1.69 -9.15 5.33
N THR A 131 1.84 -9.55 4.08
CA THR A 131 0.82 -10.30 3.34
C THR A 131 0.54 -11.66 3.98
N GLY A 132 1.56 -12.34 4.50
CA GLY A 132 1.42 -13.57 5.26
C GLY A 132 0.59 -13.40 6.53
N ILE A 133 0.82 -12.34 7.30
CA ILE A 133 0.06 -12.02 8.52
C ILE A 133 -1.41 -11.77 8.17
N ILE A 134 -1.68 -11.07 7.08
CA ILE A 134 -3.04 -10.73 6.66
C ILE A 134 -3.78 -11.97 6.17
N ALA A 135 -3.25 -12.67 5.16
CA ALA A 135 -4.03 -13.65 4.39
C ALA A 135 -3.29 -14.94 4.00
N GLY A 136 -2.10 -15.19 4.55
CA GLY A 136 -1.36 -16.43 4.27
C GLY A 136 -2.17 -17.66 4.65
N ARG A 137 -2.10 -18.72 3.84
CA ARG A 137 -2.82 -19.96 4.11
C ARG A 137 -2.05 -21.17 3.58
N THR A 138 -1.66 -22.07 4.48
CA THR A 138 -1.17 -23.40 4.09
C THR A 138 -2.22 -24.05 3.16
N PRO A 139 -1.83 -24.52 1.96
CA PRO A 139 -2.78 -25.14 1.03
C PRO A 139 -3.54 -26.30 1.66
N GLY A 140 -4.86 -26.30 1.50
CA GLY A 140 -5.74 -27.34 2.06
C GLY A 140 -6.02 -27.23 3.55
N ALA A 141 -5.40 -26.28 4.28
CA ALA A 141 -5.74 -26.01 5.67
C ALA A 141 -7.19 -25.52 5.77
N ASP A 142 -7.91 -25.97 6.80
CA ASP A 142 -9.25 -25.49 7.15
C ASP A 142 -9.17 -24.62 8.42
N PRO A 143 -9.38 -23.29 8.32
CA PRO A 143 -9.38 -22.41 9.48
C PRO A 143 -10.32 -22.85 10.60
N ALA A 144 -11.44 -23.51 10.29
CA ALA A 144 -12.40 -23.96 11.28
C ALA A 144 -11.88 -25.11 12.17
N THR A 145 -10.89 -25.88 11.71
CA THR A 145 -10.27 -26.98 12.47
C THR A 145 -8.83 -26.67 12.88
N SER A 146 -8.38 -25.42 12.72
CA SER A 146 -7.00 -24.99 12.97
C SER A 146 -6.51 -25.20 14.40
N GLU A 147 -7.42 -25.39 15.37
CA GLU A 147 -7.04 -25.71 16.75
C GLU A 147 -6.30 -27.04 16.91
N ASP A 148 -6.68 -28.04 16.12
CA ASP A 148 -6.04 -29.35 16.14
C ASP A 148 -4.80 -29.42 15.23
N HIS A 149 -4.50 -28.33 14.51
CA HIS A 149 -3.45 -28.25 13.49
C HIS A 149 -2.50 -27.07 13.71
N PRO A 150 -1.73 -27.06 14.83
CA PRO A 150 -0.81 -25.97 15.14
C PRO A 150 0.33 -25.81 14.13
N GLU A 151 0.59 -26.81 13.28
CA GLU A 151 1.56 -26.75 12.18
C GLU A 151 1.10 -25.93 10.98
N TRP A 152 -0.19 -25.63 10.85
CA TRP A 152 -0.68 -24.83 9.74
C TRP A 152 -0.38 -23.35 9.94
N PHE A 153 0.10 -22.72 8.86
CA PHE A 153 0.25 -21.28 8.81
C PHE A 153 -1.03 -20.65 8.25
N LEU A 154 -1.72 -19.90 9.10
CA LEU A 154 -2.93 -19.15 8.75
C LEU A 154 -2.76 -17.70 9.21
N GLY A 155 -2.76 -16.77 8.25
CA GLY A 155 -2.94 -15.34 8.49
C GLY A 155 -4.30 -15.06 9.13
N VAL A 156 -4.52 -13.83 9.60
CA VAL A 156 -5.74 -13.45 10.34
C VAL A 156 -7.01 -13.63 9.51
N ALA A 157 -6.97 -13.26 8.23
CA ALA A 157 -8.05 -13.40 7.26
C ALA A 157 -7.61 -14.32 6.11
N PRO A 158 -7.52 -15.65 6.35
CA PRO A 158 -6.87 -16.59 5.45
C PRO A 158 -7.60 -16.80 4.12
N ASP A 159 -8.80 -16.24 3.92
CA ASP A 159 -9.53 -16.23 2.62
C ASP A 159 -9.67 -14.84 2.00
N ALA A 160 -9.08 -13.81 2.60
CA ALA A 160 -8.98 -12.51 1.94
C ALA A 160 -8.08 -12.61 0.70
N GLY A 161 -8.42 -11.81 -0.32
CA GLY A 161 -7.60 -11.58 -1.49
C GLY A 161 -6.62 -10.44 -1.24
N ILE A 162 -5.46 -10.48 -1.92
CA ILE A 162 -4.38 -9.50 -1.77
C ILE A 162 -4.20 -8.74 -3.07
N VAL A 163 -4.16 -7.41 -2.98
CA VAL A 163 -3.75 -6.51 -4.06
C VAL A 163 -2.38 -5.94 -3.69
N SER A 164 -1.32 -6.41 -4.35
CA SER A 164 0.04 -5.97 -4.06
C SER A 164 0.36 -4.68 -4.81
N VAL A 165 0.71 -3.64 -4.07
CA VAL A 165 1.14 -2.34 -4.60
C VAL A 165 2.59 -2.14 -4.18
N LYS A 166 3.52 -2.55 -5.05
CA LYS A 166 4.95 -2.47 -4.78
C LYS A 166 5.43 -1.04 -4.96
N VAL A 167 5.87 -0.41 -3.89
CA VAL A 167 6.48 0.94 -3.88
C VAL A 167 7.95 0.90 -3.46
N GLY A 168 8.36 -0.13 -2.71
CA GLY A 168 9.74 -0.30 -2.26
C GLY A 168 10.57 -1.23 -3.13
N ASP A 169 11.85 -0.92 -3.25
CA ASP A 169 12.85 -1.73 -3.95
C ASP A 169 13.53 -2.77 -3.03
N ASN A 170 14.53 -3.49 -3.55
CA ASN A 170 15.33 -4.47 -2.82
C ASN A 170 16.04 -3.93 -1.57
N THR A 171 16.14 -2.60 -1.41
CA THR A 171 16.73 -1.99 -0.20
C THR A 171 15.68 -1.64 0.86
N GLY A 172 14.40 -1.78 0.52
CA GLY A 172 13.28 -1.30 1.34
C GLY A 172 13.08 0.21 1.22
N ALA A 173 13.79 0.89 0.32
CA ALA A 173 13.69 2.33 0.16
C ALA A 173 12.38 2.69 -0.54
N VAL A 174 11.65 3.64 0.05
CA VAL A 174 10.34 4.11 -0.41
C VAL A 174 10.29 5.63 -0.27
N ASP A 175 9.94 6.33 -1.33
CA ASP A 175 9.67 7.77 -1.30
C ASP A 175 8.19 8.06 -0.99
N VAL A 176 7.91 9.13 -0.25
CA VAL A 176 6.53 9.56 0.08
C VAL A 176 5.68 9.75 -1.18
N SER A 177 6.26 10.25 -2.29
CA SER A 177 5.51 10.41 -3.55
C SER A 177 5.10 9.07 -4.17
N GLN A 178 5.87 8.00 -3.97
CA GLN A 178 5.49 6.65 -4.43
C GLN A 178 4.34 6.10 -3.61
N VAL A 179 4.35 6.32 -2.29
CA VAL A 179 3.25 5.91 -1.41
C VAL A 179 1.97 6.64 -1.80
N ILE A 180 2.03 7.95 -2.03
CA ILE A 180 0.87 8.73 -2.48
C ILE A 180 0.36 8.20 -3.82
N ALA A 181 1.24 7.93 -4.79
CA ALA A 181 0.84 7.32 -6.07
C ALA A 181 0.24 5.91 -5.91
N GLY A 182 0.72 5.14 -4.93
CA GLY A 182 0.15 3.83 -4.60
C GLY A 182 -1.25 3.93 -4.01
N ILE A 183 -1.47 4.86 -3.07
CA ILE A 183 -2.80 5.13 -2.49
C ILE A 183 -3.76 5.59 -3.58
N ASP A 184 -3.28 6.47 -4.45
CA ASP A 184 -4.05 6.98 -5.58
C ASP A 184 -4.50 5.87 -6.52
N TRP A 185 -3.59 4.98 -6.90
CA TRP A 185 -3.90 3.80 -7.70
C TRP A 185 -4.92 2.88 -7.00
N VAL A 186 -4.79 2.68 -5.68
CA VAL A 186 -5.75 1.89 -4.90
C VAL A 186 -7.15 2.50 -4.98
N VAL A 187 -7.27 3.83 -4.89
CA VAL A 187 -8.57 4.53 -5.03
C VAL A 187 -9.09 4.44 -6.46
N GLU A 188 -8.23 4.63 -7.47
CA GLU A 188 -8.59 4.52 -8.90
C GLU A 188 -9.18 3.14 -9.24
N PHE A 189 -8.61 2.07 -8.68
CA PHE A 189 -9.00 0.69 -8.99
C PHE A 189 -9.86 0.02 -7.91
N GLN A 190 -10.32 0.78 -6.90
CA GLN A 190 -11.07 0.24 -5.77
C GLN A 190 -12.27 -0.60 -6.20
N ASP A 191 -13.16 -0.03 -7.02
CA ASP A 191 -14.40 -0.68 -7.47
C ASP A 191 -14.12 -1.86 -8.42
N GLU A 192 -13.06 -1.78 -9.24
CA GLU A 192 -12.72 -2.86 -10.18
C GLU A 192 -12.14 -4.08 -9.46
N LEU A 193 -11.47 -3.85 -8.33
CA LEU A 193 -10.76 -4.87 -7.57
C LEU A 193 -11.42 -5.17 -6.21
N ASP A 194 -12.61 -4.66 -5.94
CA ASP A 194 -13.34 -4.83 -4.68
C ASP A 194 -12.47 -4.56 -3.43
N ILE A 195 -11.61 -3.53 -3.49
CA ILE A 195 -10.68 -3.22 -2.40
C ILE A 195 -11.45 -2.59 -1.24
N SER A 196 -11.42 -3.24 -0.08
CA SER A 196 -12.14 -2.77 1.11
C SER A 196 -11.20 -2.36 2.26
N VAL A 197 -9.96 -2.86 2.25
CA VAL A 197 -8.96 -2.54 3.28
C VAL A 197 -7.66 -2.12 2.60
N LEU A 198 -7.01 -1.09 3.13
CA LEU A 198 -5.67 -0.66 2.75
C LEU A 198 -4.74 -0.81 3.96
N ASN A 199 -3.75 -1.68 3.84
CA ASN A 199 -2.65 -1.81 4.79
C ASN A 199 -1.47 -0.95 4.36
N LEU A 200 -1.08 0.01 5.20
CA LEU A 200 0.09 0.86 4.99
C LEU A 200 1.07 0.73 6.16
N SER A 201 2.06 -0.14 5.97
CA SER A 201 3.14 -0.40 6.93
C SER A 201 4.35 0.51 6.64
N PHE A 202 4.11 1.81 6.53
CA PHE A 202 5.10 2.84 6.19
C PHE A 202 4.90 4.07 7.09
N GLY A 203 5.99 4.79 7.36
CA GLY A 203 5.96 6.05 8.09
C GLY A 203 7.08 7.00 7.68
N SER A 204 6.83 8.30 7.82
CA SER A 204 7.85 9.36 7.70
C SER A 204 7.80 10.28 8.92
N ASP A 205 8.91 10.92 9.25
CA ASP A 205 9.00 11.92 10.34
C ASP A 205 8.60 13.32 9.85
N SER A 206 7.51 13.41 9.07
CA SER A 206 7.07 14.63 8.42
C SER A 206 7.09 15.85 9.35
N LEU A 207 7.53 16.98 8.80
CA LEU A 207 7.52 18.29 9.45
C LEU A 207 6.12 18.94 9.45
N HIS A 208 5.14 18.31 8.81
CA HIS A 208 3.79 18.83 8.67
C HIS A 208 2.86 18.27 9.74
N THR A 209 1.80 19.03 10.04
CA THR A 209 0.64 18.47 10.76
C THR A 209 -0.20 17.63 9.81
N TYR A 210 -1.07 16.76 10.33
CA TYR A 210 -2.03 16.02 9.50
C TYR A 210 -2.94 16.94 8.66
N LEU A 211 -3.13 18.21 9.05
CA LEU A 211 -3.93 19.14 8.25
C LEU A 211 -3.24 19.56 6.95
N THR A 212 -1.91 19.51 6.91
CA THR A 212 -1.12 20.05 5.79
C THR A 212 -0.33 18.97 5.06
N ASP A 213 -0.09 17.83 5.68
CA ASP A 213 0.73 16.77 5.09
C ASP A 213 0.03 16.14 3.87
N PRO A 214 0.67 16.14 2.67
CA PRO A 214 0.11 15.52 1.48
C PRO A 214 -0.14 14.00 1.60
N LEU A 215 0.65 13.28 2.41
CA LEU A 215 0.44 11.86 2.65
C LEU A 215 -0.82 11.62 3.49
N THR A 216 -1.05 12.44 4.52
CA THR A 216 -2.31 12.37 5.31
C THR A 216 -3.53 12.69 4.45
N HIS A 217 -3.42 13.68 3.54
CA HIS A 217 -4.46 13.94 2.57
C HIS A 217 -4.75 12.74 1.67
N ALA A 218 -3.72 12.04 1.18
CA ALA A 218 -3.90 10.86 0.34
C ALA A 218 -4.65 9.74 1.08
N VAL A 219 -4.32 9.46 2.35
CA VAL A 219 -5.04 8.44 3.12
C VAL A 219 -6.47 8.85 3.46
N GLU A 220 -6.75 10.14 3.70
CA GLU A 220 -8.13 10.63 3.85
C GLU A 220 -8.95 10.46 2.57
N ARG A 221 -8.34 10.53 1.38
CA ARG A 221 -9.03 10.23 0.12
C ARG A 221 -9.43 8.76 0.02
N ALA A 222 -8.53 7.84 0.39
CA ALA A 222 -8.87 6.42 0.47
C ALA A 222 -9.96 6.16 1.53
N TRP A 223 -9.90 6.84 2.68
CA TRP A 223 -10.95 6.81 3.68
C TRP A 223 -12.29 7.32 3.13
N ALA A 224 -12.29 8.45 2.41
CA ALA A 224 -13.50 9.00 1.82
C ALA A 224 -14.12 8.10 0.72
N ALA A 225 -13.31 7.27 0.07
CA ALA A 225 -13.75 6.25 -0.89
C ALA A 225 -14.41 5.01 -0.21
N GLY A 226 -14.44 4.98 1.13
CA GLY A 226 -15.04 3.89 1.91
C GLY A 226 -14.06 2.77 2.27
N ILE A 227 -12.78 2.91 1.92
CA ILE A 227 -11.74 1.94 2.25
C ILE A 227 -11.40 2.07 3.75
N VAL A 228 -11.25 0.94 4.43
CA VAL A 228 -10.67 0.89 5.79
C VAL A 228 -9.16 1.04 5.67
N VAL A 229 -8.63 2.20 6.03
CA VAL A 229 -7.18 2.45 5.99
C VAL A 229 -6.57 2.15 7.36
N VAL A 230 -5.59 1.25 7.39
CA VAL A 230 -4.85 0.80 8.58
C VAL A 230 -3.39 1.17 8.44
N VAL A 231 -2.87 1.94 9.39
CA VAL A 231 -1.52 2.53 9.34
C VAL A 231 -0.70 2.14 10.57
N ALA A 232 0.58 1.85 10.36
CA ALA A 232 1.53 1.58 11.44
C ALA A 232 1.86 2.87 12.22
N ALA A 233 1.94 2.80 13.55
CA ALA A 233 2.20 3.96 14.41
C ALA A 233 3.63 4.54 14.30
N GLY A 234 4.60 3.74 13.83
CA GLY A 234 6.02 4.08 13.83
C GLY A 234 6.85 3.22 14.80
N ASN A 235 8.16 3.19 14.58
CA ASN A 235 9.13 2.40 15.35
C ASN A 235 10.31 3.25 15.86
N ASP A 236 10.13 4.57 15.98
CA ASP A 236 11.21 5.53 16.27
C ASP A 236 11.62 5.55 17.75
N GLY A 237 10.97 4.74 18.58
CA GLY A 237 11.24 4.62 20.00
C GLY A 237 10.38 5.52 20.88
N LEU A 238 10.48 5.26 22.19
CA LEU A 238 9.68 5.93 23.21
C LEU A 238 9.96 7.45 23.24
N GLY A 239 8.92 8.25 23.07
CA GLY A 239 8.95 9.71 23.23
C GLY A 239 9.10 10.51 21.95
N ILE A 240 9.26 9.88 20.77
CA ILE A 240 9.49 10.58 19.51
C ILE A 240 8.19 11.10 18.87
N GLY A 241 7.09 10.36 18.99
CA GLY A 241 5.82 10.72 18.35
C GLY A 241 5.36 9.67 17.33
N LEU A 242 4.17 9.88 16.77
CA LEU A 242 3.66 9.06 15.67
C LEU A 242 4.25 9.55 14.35
N SER A 243 4.61 8.61 13.47
CA SER A 243 5.05 8.93 12.11
C SER A 243 3.84 9.33 11.25
N SER A 244 4.04 10.10 10.18
CA SER A 244 3.00 10.32 9.16
C SER A 244 2.86 9.07 8.28
N PRO A 245 1.63 8.58 7.98
CA PRO A 245 0.33 9.23 8.20
C PRO A 245 -0.40 8.79 9.48
N ALA A 246 0.24 8.11 10.42
CA ALA A 246 -0.38 7.69 11.68
C ALA A 246 -0.84 8.84 12.59
N THR A 247 -0.38 10.07 12.33
CA THR A 247 -0.87 11.30 12.96
C THR A 247 -2.30 11.66 12.56
N ASP A 248 -2.81 11.10 11.45
CA ASP A 248 -4.15 11.35 10.95
C ASP A 248 -5.23 10.73 11.86
N PRO A 249 -6.28 11.49 12.22
CA PRO A 249 -7.33 11.04 13.11
C PRO A 249 -8.46 10.27 12.42
N ASP A 250 -8.56 10.23 11.09
CA ASP A 250 -9.59 9.48 10.36
C ASP A 250 -9.21 8.00 10.20
N VAL A 251 -7.96 7.72 9.86
CA VAL A 251 -7.43 6.35 9.65
C VAL A 251 -7.26 5.56 10.95
N ILE A 252 -7.09 4.23 10.85
CA ILE A 252 -6.85 3.36 12.00
C ILE A 252 -5.33 3.28 12.27
N THR A 253 -4.88 3.98 13.30
CA THR A 253 -3.46 3.95 13.71
C THR A 253 -3.21 2.83 14.72
N VAL A 254 -2.23 1.96 14.44
CA VAL A 254 -1.96 0.76 15.24
C VAL A 254 -0.57 0.76 15.86
N GLY A 255 -0.51 0.69 17.19
CA GLY A 255 0.72 0.51 17.95
C GLY A 255 1.16 -0.96 18.03
N GLY A 256 2.47 -1.20 18.02
CA GLY A 256 3.04 -2.54 18.20
C GLY A 256 3.09 -2.97 19.67
N LEU A 257 2.62 -4.18 19.96
CA LEU A 257 2.65 -4.78 21.30
C LEU A 257 3.49 -6.06 21.32
N ARG A 258 4.14 -6.34 22.46
CA ARG A 258 4.81 -7.61 22.71
C ARG A 258 3.97 -8.49 23.63
N ALA A 259 3.63 -9.69 23.17
CA ALA A 259 2.88 -10.65 23.98
C ALA A 259 3.75 -11.18 25.13
N LEU A 260 3.18 -11.19 26.34
CA LEU A 260 3.72 -11.85 27.54
C LEU A 260 2.95 -13.14 27.86
N SER A 261 1.72 -13.23 27.34
CA SER A 261 0.86 -14.41 27.30
C SER A 261 -0.23 -14.15 26.25
N ASN A 262 -1.13 -15.12 26.03
CA ASN A 262 -2.28 -14.93 25.13
C ASN A 262 -3.24 -13.81 25.55
N THR A 263 -3.10 -13.25 26.76
CA THR A 263 -4.01 -12.24 27.31
C THR A 263 -3.31 -11.00 27.86
N ARG A 264 -1.96 -10.97 27.87
CA ARG A 264 -1.18 -9.85 28.40
C ARG A 264 -0.09 -9.43 27.44
N TYR A 265 0.12 -8.12 27.38
CA TYR A 265 1.13 -7.49 26.55
C TYR A 265 1.89 -6.43 27.32
N GLU A 266 3.04 -6.08 26.79
CA GLU A 266 3.79 -4.89 27.15
C GLU A 266 4.12 -4.04 25.92
N ILE A 267 4.68 -2.85 26.18
CA ILE A 267 5.11 -1.91 25.15
C ILE A 267 6.59 -2.19 24.83
N PRO A 268 6.93 -2.56 23.59
CA PRO A 268 8.31 -2.64 23.14
C PRO A 268 9.02 -1.28 23.23
N ASP A 269 10.34 -1.30 23.39
CA ASP A 269 11.19 -0.11 23.45
C ASP A 269 11.21 0.72 22.16
N TRP A 270 11.04 0.07 21.01
CA TRP A 270 10.93 0.70 19.70
C TRP A 270 9.55 1.33 19.44
N ALA A 271 8.53 1.09 20.28
CA ALA A 271 7.17 1.53 19.97
C ALA A 271 7.04 3.06 19.99
N SER A 272 6.56 3.62 18.88
CA SER A 272 6.19 5.05 18.83
C SER A 272 4.94 5.32 19.68
N ASN A 273 4.89 6.51 20.28
CA ASN A 273 3.76 6.99 21.07
C ASN A 273 3.06 8.18 20.42
N GLY A 274 1.81 8.36 20.81
CA GLY A 274 1.13 9.61 20.66
C GLY A 274 1.48 10.68 21.68
N ASN A 275 0.70 11.74 21.61
CA ASN A 275 0.67 12.82 22.57
C ASN A 275 -0.74 12.92 23.14
N ILE A 276 -0.87 13.00 24.47
CA ILE A 276 -2.14 13.14 25.19
C ILE A 276 -2.99 14.34 24.72
N VAL A 277 -2.35 15.35 24.13
CA VAL A 277 -2.98 16.56 23.61
C VAL A 277 -3.41 16.43 22.15
N LEU A 278 -2.68 15.67 21.33
CA LEU A 278 -2.89 15.64 19.88
C LEU A 278 -3.57 14.35 19.44
N ARG A 279 -2.84 13.24 19.48
CA ARG A 279 -3.23 11.97 18.87
C ARG A 279 -2.43 10.85 19.50
N ASN A 280 -3.11 9.79 19.92
CA ASN A 280 -2.53 8.48 20.27
C ASN A 280 -2.90 7.47 19.20
N PRO A 281 -2.23 6.31 19.09
CA PRO A 281 -2.75 5.18 18.33
C PRO A 281 -4.20 4.90 18.71
N ASP A 282 -5.01 4.36 17.81
CA ASP A 282 -6.39 3.98 18.14
C ASP A 282 -6.42 2.74 19.03
N ILE A 283 -5.58 1.76 18.68
CA ILE A 283 -5.46 0.46 19.31
C ILE A 283 -4.00 -0.02 19.23
N GLY A 284 -3.67 -1.05 20.02
CA GLY A 284 -2.44 -1.82 19.85
C GLY A 284 -2.75 -3.24 19.37
N ALA A 285 -1.82 -3.86 18.64
CA ALA A 285 -1.94 -5.26 18.21
C ALA A 285 -0.59 -5.98 18.34
N PRO A 286 -0.56 -7.33 18.37
CA PRO A 286 0.69 -8.09 18.36
C PRO A 286 1.60 -7.62 17.21
N GLY A 287 2.81 -7.17 17.57
CA GLY A 287 3.77 -6.62 16.62
C GLY A 287 5.23 -6.96 16.90
N ALA A 288 5.56 -7.50 18.08
CA ALA A 288 6.92 -7.96 18.39
C ALA A 288 7.06 -9.48 18.20
N HIS A 289 8.15 -9.89 17.56
CA HIS A 289 8.53 -11.29 17.32
C HIS A 289 7.45 -12.09 16.58
N ILE A 290 6.81 -11.48 15.59
CA ILE A 290 5.75 -12.12 14.80
C ILE A 290 6.37 -12.97 13.70
N GLN A 291 5.96 -14.22 13.63
CA GLN A 291 6.35 -15.17 12.59
C GLN A 291 5.42 -15.01 11.40
N SER A 292 5.98 -14.80 10.22
CA SER A 292 5.21 -14.76 8.99
C SER A 292 6.03 -15.27 7.82
N LEU A 293 5.43 -15.25 6.63
CA LEU A 293 6.01 -15.76 5.41
C LEU A 293 7.34 -15.08 5.10
N ARG A 294 8.33 -15.92 4.84
CA ARG A 294 9.66 -15.57 4.36
C ARG A 294 9.60 -15.26 2.86
N SER A 295 10.42 -14.31 2.40
CA SER A 295 10.75 -14.14 0.98
C SER A 295 12.15 -14.71 0.72
N PRO A 296 12.29 -15.95 0.21
CA PRO A 296 13.60 -16.57 0.07
C PRO A 296 14.51 -15.82 -0.90
N GLY A 297 15.75 -15.52 -0.47
CA GLY A 297 16.74 -14.83 -1.29
C GLY A 297 16.53 -13.31 -1.41
N SER A 298 15.52 -12.77 -0.73
CA SER A 298 15.34 -11.32 -0.59
C SER A 298 16.46 -10.69 0.23
N ARG A 299 16.62 -9.38 0.18
CA ARG A 299 17.66 -8.70 0.96
C ARG A 299 17.53 -8.94 2.46
N ALA A 300 16.33 -8.78 3.04
CA ALA A 300 16.11 -9.03 4.46
C ALA A 300 16.41 -10.49 4.81
N ASP A 301 16.05 -11.43 3.93
CA ASP A 301 16.40 -12.83 4.12
C ASP A 301 17.92 -13.05 4.18
N VAL A 302 18.68 -12.47 3.24
CA VAL A 302 20.14 -12.65 3.16
C VAL A 302 20.89 -11.92 4.26
N GLU A 303 20.51 -10.67 4.57
CA GLU A 303 21.22 -9.81 5.51
C GLU A 303 20.86 -10.10 6.98
N HIS A 304 19.69 -10.71 7.25
CA HIS A 304 19.22 -11.05 8.59
C HIS A 304 18.90 -12.54 8.75
N PRO A 305 19.91 -13.44 8.62
CA PRO A 305 19.70 -14.88 8.77
C PRO A 305 19.18 -15.27 10.16
N GLU A 306 19.40 -14.45 11.20
CA GLU A 306 18.86 -14.63 12.54
C GLU A 306 17.31 -14.53 12.60
N GLY A 307 16.68 -13.90 11.60
CA GLY A 307 15.24 -13.85 11.47
C GLY A 307 14.64 -15.11 10.83
N ARG A 308 15.46 -15.98 10.22
CA ARG A 308 14.96 -17.20 9.56
C ARG A 308 14.57 -18.23 10.62
N ILE A 309 13.33 -18.71 10.55
CA ILE A 309 12.83 -19.77 11.43
C ILE A 309 12.99 -21.11 10.72
N ASP A 310 12.49 -21.18 9.49
CA ASP A 310 12.59 -22.34 8.61
C ASP A 310 12.55 -21.90 7.14
N ASP A 311 12.31 -22.83 6.22
CA ASP A 311 12.24 -22.55 4.80
C ASP A 311 11.08 -21.63 4.40
N GLN A 312 10.01 -21.59 5.21
CA GLN A 312 8.76 -20.88 4.96
C GLN A 312 8.61 -19.60 5.80
N LEU A 313 9.22 -19.53 6.99
CA LEU A 313 8.92 -18.51 7.99
C LEU A 313 10.11 -17.63 8.36
N PHE A 314 9.79 -16.36 8.62
CA PHE A 314 10.70 -15.31 9.01
C PHE A 314 10.11 -14.52 10.19
N LEU A 315 10.96 -14.16 11.15
CA LEU A 315 10.62 -13.43 12.36
C LEU A 315 10.76 -11.92 12.13
N GLY A 316 9.70 -11.16 12.40
CA GLY A 316 9.68 -9.70 12.26
C GLY A 316 9.19 -9.01 13.53
N SER A 317 9.59 -7.75 13.74
CA SER A 317 9.08 -6.90 14.82
C SER A 317 8.83 -5.49 14.31
N GLY A 318 7.71 -4.89 14.72
CA GLY A 318 7.33 -3.54 14.34
C GLY A 318 5.84 -3.25 14.46
N SER A 319 5.49 -1.97 14.40
CA SER A 319 4.11 -1.53 14.23
C SER A 319 3.54 -1.93 12.85
N SER A 320 4.41 -2.22 11.87
CA SER A 320 4.06 -2.83 10.58
C SER A 320 3.29 -4.15 10.74
N GLN A 321 3.82 -5.07 11.56
CA GLN A 321 3.18 -6.35 11.85
C GLN A 321 1.83 -6.13 12.55
N ALA A 322 1.77 -5.18 13.49
CA ALA A 322 0.53 -4.85 14.19
C ALA A 322 -0.55 -4.27 13.26
N ALA A 323 -0.15 -3.43 12.30
CA ALA A 323 -1.03 -2.94 11.23
C ALA A 323 -1.55 -4.11 10.37
N ALA A 324 -0.67 -5.03 9.95
CA ALA A 324 -1.07 -6.22 9.18
C ALA A 324 -2.07 -7.12 9.95
N VAL A 325 -1.84 -7.38 11.24
CA VAL A 325 -2.79 -8.12 12.09
C VAL A 325 -4.15 -7.41 12.12
N THR A 326 -4.15 -6.09 12.24
CA THR A 326 -5.37 -5.27 12.28
C THR A 326 -6.08 -5.22 10.93
N SER A 327 -5.35 -5.17 9.82
CA SER A 327 -5.88 -5.23 8.46
C SER A 327 -6.62 -6.54 8.20
N GLY A 328 -6.05 -7.67 8.65
CA GLY A 328 -6.76 -8.95 8.62
C GLY A 328 -8.00 -8.95 9.50
N ALA A 329 -7.95 -8.37 10.71
CA ALA A 329 -9.13 -8.25 11.57
C ALA A 329 -10.24 -7.39 10.95
N ALA A 330 -9.88 -6.29 10.26
CA ALA A 330 -10.83 -5.49 9.49
C ALA A 330 -11.46 -6.29 8.36
N ALA A 331 -10.67 -7.09 7.62
CA ALA A 331 -11.19 -7.97 6.57
C ALA A 331 -12.16 -9.02 7.13
N LEU A 332 -11.88 -9.61 8.30
CA LEU A 332 -12.82 -10.50 8.97
C LEU A 332 -14.17 -9.81 9.25
N LEU A 333 -14.15 -8.61 9.84
CA LEU A 333 -15.38 -7.87 10.15
C LEU A 333 -16.18 -7.51 8.88
N LEU A 334 -15.50 -7.15 7.81
CA LEU A 334 -16.12 -6.81 6.52
C LEU A 334 -16.68 -8.05 5.81
N SER A 335 -16.01 -9.20 5.89
CA SER A 335 -16.54 -10.46 5.34
C SER A 335 -17.81 -10.92 6.05
N GLU A 336 -17.89 -10.74 7.38
CA GLU A 336 -19.09 -11.05 8.16
C GLU A 336 -20.22 -10.02 7.94
N ARG A 337 -19.86 -8.74 7.81
CA ARG A 337 -20.81 -7.62 7.72
C ARG A 337 -20.37 -6.64 6.61
N PRO A 338 -20.63 -6.97 5.32
CA PRO A 338 -20.15 -6.17 4.18
C PRO A 338 -20.72 -4.75 4.10
N TRP A 339 -21.79 -4.46 4.85
CA TRP A 339 -22.40 -3.13 4.91
C TRP A 339 -21.76 -2.18 5.94
N LEU A 340 -20.72 -2.62 6.67
CA LEU A 340 -20.02 -1.75 7.60
C LEU A 340 -19.25 -0.67 6.84
N THR A 341 -19.44 0.57 7.28
CA THR A 341 -18.57 1.69 6.85
C THR A 341 -17.22 1.61 7.55
N ASN A 342 -16.20 2.22 6.98
CA ASN A 342 -14.88 2.32 7.60
C ASN A 342 -14.89 3.01 8.99
N ASP A 343 -15.69 4.07 9.17
CA ASP A 343 -15.94 4.68 10.48
C ASP A 343 -16.48 3.67 11.50
N GLN A 344 -17.41 2.80 11.07
CA GLN A 344 -17.96 1.77 11.93
C GLN A 344 -16.95 0.67 12.26
N VAL A 345 -16.14 0.25 11.29
CA VAL A 345 -15.05 -0.71 11.55
C VAL A 345 -14.09 -0.15 12.59
N LYS A 346 -13.65 1.10 12.43
CA LYS A 346 -12.79 1.78 13.41
C LYS A 346 -13.43 1.87 14.80
N ASP A 347 -14.68 2.32 14.89
CA ASP A 347 -15.40 2.41 16.18
C ASP A 347 -15.54 1.03 16.85
N LEU A 348 -15.85 -0.01 16.09
CA LEU A 348 -15.97 -1.38 16.60
C LEU A 348 -14.65 -1.89 17.17
N LEU A 349 -13.55 -1.73 16.44
CA LEU A 349 -12.21 -2.15 16.87
C LEU A 349 -11.74 -1.38 18.11
N LYS A 350 -12.01 -0.07 18.18
CA LYS A 350 -11.67 0.77 19.34
C LYS A 350 -12.46 0.38 20.59
N ARG A 351 -13.78 0.19 20.45
CA ARG A 351 -14.66 -0.15 21.59
C ARG A 351 -14.47 -1.58 22.08
N SER A 352 -14.02 -2.49 21.21
CA SER A 352 -13.76 -3.88 21.59
C SER A 352 -12.38 -4.08 22.20
N ALA A 353 -11.45 -3.13 22.03
CA ALA A 353 -10.08 -3.24 22.48
C ALA A 353 -9.98 -3.52 23.99
N ASN A 354 -9.12 -4.47 24.37
CA ASN A 354 -8.91 -4.83 25.76
C ASN A 354 -7.91 -3.87 26.41
N SER A 355 -8.42 -2.90 27.16
CA SER A 355 -7.58 -1.93 27.88
C SER A 355 -6.82 -2.51 29.08
N ARG A 356 -7.24 -3.68 29.59
CA ARG A 356 -6.70 -4.34 30.79
C ARG A 356 -5.56 -5.31 30.48
N SER A 357 -5.37 -5.69 29.22
CA SER A 357 -4.28 -6.59 28.81
C SER A 357 -2.92 -5.90 28.75
N VAL A 358 -2.87 -4.57 28.93
CA VAL A 358 -1.63 -3.77 28.85
C VAL A 358 -1.59 -2.81 30.05
N PRO A 359 -0.42 -2.50 30.64
CA PRO A 359 -0.33 -1.63 31.81
C PRO A 359 -1.02 -0.27 31.65
N TRP A 360 -1.81 0.17 32.64
CA TRP A 360 -2.69 1.34 32.50
C TRP A 360 -2.01 2.64 32.03
N LEU A 361 -0.79 2.91 32.50
CA LEU A 361 -0.02 4.13 32.20
C LEU A 361 0.54 4.22 30.77
N THR A 362 0.23 3.27 29.88
CA THR A 362 0.77 3.24 28.50
C THR A 362 -0.28 3.56 27.42
N GLN A 363 -1.33 4.30 27.75
CA GLN A 363 -2.40 4.67 26.80
C GLN A 363 -1.86 5.37 25.55
N ILE A 364 -0.81 6.17 25.68
CA ILE A 364 -0.18 6.87 24.55
C ILE A 364 0.44 5.93 23.51
N TYR A 365 0.69 4.65 23.84
CA TYR A 365 1.27 3.66 22.92
C TYR A 365 0.25 2.71 22.30
N ARG A 366 -0.92 2.55 22.95
CA ARG A 366 -1.90 1.50 22.57
C ARG A 366 -3.31 2.01 22.32
N GLY A 367 -3.57 3.30 22.55
CA GLY A 367 -4.92 3.84 22.49
C GLY A 367 -5.88 3.15 23.43
N HIS A 368 -6.94 2.57 22.86
CA HIS A 368 -8.05 1.97 23.59
C HIS A 368 -7.72 0.60 24.20
N GLY A 369 -6.60 -0.03 23.80
CA GLY A 369 -6.19 -1.34 24.31
C GLY A 369 -5.68 -2.28 23.23
N ALA A 370 -5.48 -3.55 23.59
CA ALA A 370 -5.10 -4.57 22.62
C ALA A 370 -6.31 -5.00 21.76
N LEU A 371 -6.10 -5.18 20.46
CA LEU A 371 -7.08 -5.62 19.47
C LEU A 371 -7.84 -6.89 19.91
N ARG A 372 -9.16 -6.87 19.74
CA ARG A 372 -10.06 -8.01 19.98
C ARG A 372 -11.18 -8.06 18.93
N VAL A 373 -10.98 -8.84 17.88
CA VAL A 373 -11.91 -8.95 16.75
C VAL A 373 -13.15 -9.76 17.10
N ASP A 374 -13.02 -10.77 17.98
CA ASP A 374 -14.13 -11.55 18.51
C ASP A 374 -15.16 -10.69 19.24
N THR A 375 -14.67 -9.70 19.99
CA THR A 375 -15.53 -8.78 20.71
C THR A 375 -16.12 -7.75 19.75
N ALA A 376 -15.34 -7.28 18.77
CA ALA A 376 -15.84 -6.36 17.73
C ALA A 376 -16.96 -6.95 16.88
N SER A 377 -16.89 -8.24 16.52
CA SER A 377 -17.94 -8.91 15.73
C SER A 377 -19.29 -8.92 16.42
N ARG A 378 -19.30 -9.00 17.76
CA ARG A 378 -20.52 -9.05 18.58
C ARG A 378 -21.11 -7.69 18.93
N LEU A 379 -20.37 -6.59 18.74
CA LEU A 379 -20.85 -5.25 19.04
C LEU A 379 -21.75 -4.72 17.91
N SER A 380 -22.82 -4.02 18.27
CA SER A 380 -23.63 -3.28 17.31
C SER A 380 -22.86 -2.05 16.79
N PRO A 381 -22.85 -1.82 15.46
CA PRO A 381 -22.24 -0.61 14.90
C PRO A 381 -23.04 0.63 15.32
N ARG A 382 -22.32 1.74 15.55
CA ARG A 382 -22.95 3.05 15.78
C ARG A 382 -23.09 3.79 14.45
N SER A 383 -24.10 4.64 14.30
CA SER A 383 -24.32 5.42 13.07
C SER A 383 -23.48 6.69 12.99
N GLY A 384 -22.46 6.84 13.85
CA GLY A 384 -21.67 8.07 13.96
C GLY A 384 -20.57 8.13 12.91
N ARG A 385 -20.48 9.26 12.21
CA ARG A 385 -19.35 9.62 11.37
C ARG A 385 -18.26 10.27 12.22
N GLN A 386 -16.99 10.12 11.85
CA GLN A 386 -15.93 10.94 12.43
C GLN A 386 -16.11 12.41 12.02
N TYR A 387 -15.77 13.34 12.92
CA TYR A 387 -15.86 14.79 12.70
C TYR A 387 -14.48 15.42 12.94
N ASN A 388 -13.52 15.03 12.11
CA ASN A 388 -12.19 15.65 12.10
C ASN A 388 -12.15 16.77 11.06
N LEU A 389 -11.20 17.71 11.22
CA LEU A 389 -10.92 18.69 10.18
C LEU A 389 -10.17 17.96 9.05
N PRO A 390 -10.60 18.09 7.79
CA PRO A 390 -9.96 17.36 6.69
C PRO A 390 -8.55 17.89 6.42
N ALA A 391 -7.62 16.97 6.17
CA ALA A 391 -6.30 17.24 5.62
C ALA A 391 -6.43 17.95 4.27
N LEU A 392 -5.74 19.08 4.12
CA LEU A 392 -5.72 19.86 2.89
C LEU A 392 -4.58 19.42 1.96
N GLY A 393 -3.54 18.77 2.48
CA GLY A 393 -2.38 18.33 1.69
C GLY A 393 -1.59 19.49 1.05
N THR A 394 -1.72 20.71 1.57
CA THR A 394 -1.09 21.92 1.02
C THR A 394 0.39 22.07 1.37
N GLY A 395 0.91 21.18 2.23
CA GLY A 395 2.32 21.13 2.62
C GLY A 395 3.23 20.71 1.46
N THR A 396 4.52 21.01 1.63
CA THR A 396 5.59 20.61 0.72
C THR A 396 5.83 19.10 0.75
N LEU A 397 6.14 18.50 -0.39
CA LEU A 397 6.56 17.09 -0.45
C LEU A 397 7.85 16.88 0.35
N ASP A 398 8.78 17.83 0.29
CA ASP A 398 10.05 17.73 1.02
C ASP A 398 9.82 17.73 2.54
N GLY A 399 8.88 18.54 3.04
CA GLY A 399 8.48 18.49 4.44
C GLY A 399 7.71 17.22 4.79
N ALA A 400 7.05 16.57 3.82
CA ALA A 400 6.42 15.27 4.00
C ALA A 400 7.45 14.14 4.14
N ARG A 401 8.58 14.23 3.43
CA ARG A 401 9.71 13.29 3.57
C ARG A 401 10.37 13.35 4.94
N GLY A 402 10.39 14.54 5.57
CA GLY A 402 11.05 14.73 6.85
C GLY A 402 12.57 14.62 6.72
N THR A 403 13.22 13.83 7.56
CA THR A 403 14.67 13.58 7.49
C THR A 403 15.03 12.37 6.60
N ALA A 404 14.04 11.60 6.17
CA ALA A 404 14.24 10.44 5.30
C ALA A 404 14.11 10.83 3.82
N SER A 405 15.24 11.00 3.14
CA SER A 405 15.32 11.30 1.70
C SER A 405 15.90 10.13 0.91
N LEU A 406 15.16 9.65 -0.10
CA LEU A 406 15.64 8.58 -0.97
C LEU A 406 16.69 9.12 -1.95
N SER A 407 17.78 8.38 -2.16
CA SER A 407 18.83 8.74 -3.12
C SER A 407 18.81 7.84 -4.35
N ILE A 408 18.67 8.42 -5.53
CA ILE A 408 18.67 7.70 -6.81
C ILE A 408 19.98 8.00 -7.52
N ALA A 409 20.76 6.96 -7.82
CA ALA A 409 22.07 7.12 -8.47
C ALA A 409 23.06 8.03 -7.72
N GLY A 410 22.94 8.12 -6.39
CA GLY A 410 23.74 9.03 -5.56
C GLY A 410 23.25 10.49 -5.56
N ILE A 411 22.08 10.77 -6.16
CA ILE A 411 21.41 12.06 -6.08
C ILE A 411 20.23 11.93 -5.12
N GLU A 412 20.28 12.70 -4.04
CA GLU A 412 19.22 12.78 -3.06
C GLU A 412 17.97 13.44 -3.67
N LEU A 413 16.82 12.78 -3.55
CA LEU A 413 15.53 13.37 -3.86
C LEU A 413 15.21 14.42 -2.81
N SER A 414 15.24 15.68 -3.22
CA SER A 414 14.97 16.84 -2.38
C SER A 414 14.08 17.84 -3.11
N GLY A 415 13.36 18.64 -2.33
CA GLY A 415 12.43 19.64 -2.84
C GLY A 415 11.14 19.04 -3.43
N GLU A 416 10.41 19.86 -4.17
CA GLU A 416 9.10 19.53 -4.70
C GLU A 416 9.19 18.72 -6.00
N VAL A 417 9.86 17.56 -5.96
CA VAL A 417 10.04 16.68 -7.12
C VAL A 417 9.70 15.25 -6.75
N SER A 418 8.85 14.59 -7.53
CA SER A 418 8.51 13.18 -7.32
C SER A 418 9.60 12.23 -7.84
N ILE A 419 9.54 10.95 -7.47
CA ILE A 419 10.51 9.94 -7.93
C ILE A 419 10.59 9.79 -9.46
N VAL A 420 9.50 10.05 -10.18
CA VAL A 420 9.44 9.94 -11.65
C VAL A 420 9.88 11.23 -12.38
N GLY A 421 10.28 12.26 -11.61
CA GLY A 421 10.61 13.59 -12.13
C GLY A 421 9.36 14.42 -12.41
N GLY A 422 9.45 15.73 -12.14
CA GLY A 422 8.37 16.71 -12.32
C GLY A 422 7.97 17.43 -11.03
N ASP A 423 7.53 18.69 -11.16
CA ASP A 423 7.18 19.56 -10.03
C ASP A 423 5.97 19.03 -9.25
N TRP A 424 6.16 18.78 -7.96
CA TRP A 424 5.12 18.52 -6.96
C TRP A 424 4.46 19.83 -6.54
N THR A 425 3.14 19.84 -6.41
CA THR A 425 2.42 20.96 -5.80
C THR A 425 1.27 20.42 -4.96
N GLY A 426 1.32 20.59 -3.63
CA GLY A 426 0.27 20.15 -2.72
C GLY A 426 -1.13 20.68 -3.07
N ALA A 427 -1.20 21.90 -3.63
CA ALA A 427 -2.44 22.52 -4.10
C ALA A 427 -3.12 21.81 -5.29
N ARG A 428 -2.42 20.93 -6.04
CA ARG A 428 -3.06 20.10 -7.08
C ARG A 428 -3.99 19.03 -6.49
N TRP A 429 -3.89 18.76 -5.19
CA TRP A 429 -4.71 17.78 -4.47
C TRP A 429 -5.90 18.42 -3.74
N THR A 430 -5.92 19.75 -3.56
CA THR A 430 -7.06 20.49 -2.99
C THR A 430 -8.16 20.70 -4.03
N GLY A 431 -9.10 19.77 -4.12
CA GLY A 431 -10.25 19.93 -5.01
C GLY A 431 -11.23 18.77 -4.87
N ALA A 432 -12.47 19.09 -4.51
CA ALA A 432 -13.60 18.18 -4.61
C ALA A 432 -13.89 17.90 -6.10
N ARG A 433 -13.19 16.93 -6.70
CA ARG A 433 -13.56 16.13 -7.89
C ARG A 433 -12.38 15.27 -8.32
N TRP A 434 -12.31 14.05 -7.77
CA TRP A 434 -11.76 12.91 -8.51
C TRP A 434 -12.94 12.25 -9.22
N THR A 435 -13.46 12.92 -10.25
CA THR A 435 -14.25 12.25 -11.28
C THR A 435 -13.33 12.10 -12.47
N ALA A 436 -13.16 10.87 -12.95
CA ALA A 436 -12.34 10.54 -14.11
C ALA A 436 -12.51 11.60 -15.23
N GLY A 437 -11.43 12.30 -15.55
CA GLY A 437 -11.40 13.33 -16.59
C GLY A 437 -11.26 14.75 -16.05
N GLU A 438 -10.01 15.16 -15.80
CA GLU A 438 -9.49 16.54 -16.01
C GLU A 438 -8.03 16.59 -15.50
N TRP A 439 -7.10 16.13 -16.35
CA TRP A 439 -5.67 16.42 -16.20
C TRP A 439 -5.36 17.73 -16.96
N ASP A 440 -5.42 18.89 -16.30
CA ASP A 440 -4.94 20.15 -16.89
C ASP A 440 -3.45 20.34 -16.59
N GLY A 441 -2.63 19.69 -17.39
CA GLY A 441 -1.18 19.86 -17.41
C GLY A 441 -0.79 21.02 -18.32
N ALA A 442 -0.51 22.19 -17.77
CA ALA A 442 -0.19 23.38 -18.56
C ALA A 442 1.08 23.27 -19.42
N ARG A 443 1.90 22.22 -19.33
CA ARG A 443 3.02 21.93 -20.25
C ARG A 443 3.28 20.42 -20.36
N TRP A 444 3.14 19.87 -21.56
CA TRP A 444 3.43 18.46 -21.86
C TRP A 444 4.75 18.36 -22.63
N THR A 445 5.81 17.89 -21.98
CA THR A 445 7.12 17.63 -22.59
C THR A 445 7.50 16.16 -22.36
N GLY A 446 7.41 15.33 -23.40
CA GLY A 446 7.75 13.91 -23.34
C GLY A 446 8.47 13.44 -24.61
N GLY A 447 9.52 12.63 -24.47
CA GLY A 447 10.41 12.25 -25.59
C GLY A 447 9.75 11.43 -26.69
N GLU A 448 8.73 10.61 -26.40
CA GLU A 448 8.02 9.82 -27.41
C GLU A 448 6.61 9.42 -26.92
N TRP A 449 5.58 9.67 -27.73
CA TRP A 449 4.18 9.42 -27.42
C TRP A 449 3.64 8.26 -28.29
N ARG A 450 3.25 7.15 -27.66
CA ARG A 450 2.74 5.95 -28.36
C ARG A 450 1.50 5.40 -27.67
N GLY A 451 0.39 5.24 -28.41
CA GLY A 451 -0.86 4.66 -27.89
C GLY A 451 -1.72 4.08 -29.02
N ALA A 452 -2.52 3.04 -28.75
CA ALA A 452 -3.31 2.39 -29.81
C ALA A 452 -4.53 3.22 -30.25
N ARG A 453 -5.17 3.96 -29.33
CA ARG A 453 -6.24 4.92 -29.60
C ARG A 453 -6.20 6.05 -28.57
N TRP A 454 -6.44 7.27 -29.03
CA TRP A 454 -6.53 8.49 -28.23
C TRP A 454 -7.96 9.04 -28.37
N THR A 455 -8.78 8.95 -27.31
CA THR A 455 -10.20 9.34 -27.33
C THR A 455 -10.55 10.14 -26.09
N ASP A 456 -10.93 11.41 -26.23
CA ASP A 456 -11.45 12.26 -25.14
C ASP A 456 -12.39 13.35 -25.70
N ALA A 457 -13.27 13.95 -24.90
CA ALA A 457 -14.18 15.01 -25.33
C ALA A 457 -13.44 16.33 -25.61
N THR A 458 -12.39 16.68 -24.86
CA THR A 458 -11.66 17.96 -25.01
C THR A 458 -10.19 17.80 -24.62
N TRP A 459 -9.26 18.16 -25.50
CA TRP A 459 -7.82 18.19 -25.25
C TRP A 459 -7.35 19.65 -25.12
N THR A 460 -6.85 20.05 -23.95
CA THR A 460 -6.41 21.44 -23.67
C THR A 460 -5.02 21.47 -23.01
N GLY A 461 -4.12 22.35 -23.47
CA GLY A 461 -2.82 22.60 -22.83
C GLY A 461 -2.01 23.67 -23.57
N ALA A 462 -1.18 24.47 -22.88
CA ALA A 462 -0.50 25.62 -23.50
C ALA A 462 0.57 25.21 -24.53
N ARG A 463 1.31 24.12 -24.31
CA ARG A 463 2.29 23.59 -25.27
C ARG A 463 2.32 22.06 -25.27
N TRP A 464 2.37 21.48 -26.48
CA TRP A 464 2.43 20.06 -26.77
C TRP A 464 3.76 19.75 -27.45
N THR A 465 4.69 19.09 -26.77
CA THR A 465 6.02 18.82 -27.32
C THR A 465 6.44 17.35 -27.15
N GLY A 466 6.96 16.75 -28.22
CA GLY A 466 7.56 15.42 -28.15
C GLY A 466 8.23 14.95 -29.42
N ALA A 467 9.22 14.05 -29.35
CA ALA A 467 9.99 13.70 -30.54
C ALA A 467 9.18 12.91 -31.57
N ARG A 468 8.26 12.01 -31.17
CA ARG A 468 7.30 11.36 -32.09
C ARG A 468 5.94 11.15 -31.44
N TRP A 469 4.89 11.28 -32.24
CA TRP A 469 3.49 11.06 -31.89
C TRP A 469 2.92 9.95 -32.75
N THR A 470 2.51 8.83 -32.16
CA THR A 470 2.02 7.66 -32.91
C THR A 470 0.78 7.05 -32.27
N GLY A 471 -0.26 6.77 -33.07
CA GLY A 471 -1.41 5.97 -32.65
C GLY A 471 -2.42 5.64 -33.74
N ALA A 472 -3.27 4.63 -33.57
CA ALA A 472 -4.13 4.17 -34.67
C ALA A 472 -5.32 5.09 -34.92
N ASP A 473 -5.97 5.62 -33.88
CA ASP A 473 -7.06 6.59 -33.99
C ASP A 473 -6.85 7.75 -33.00
N TRP A 474 -7.03 8.99 -33.45
CA TRP A 474 -7.05 10.22 -32.68
C TRP A 474 -8.46 10.82 -32.77
N ALA A 475 -9.17 10.95 -31.65
CA ALA A 475 -10.53 11.46 -31.61
C ALA A 475 -10.76 12.38 -30.41
N GLY A 476 -11.37 13.54 -30.67
CA GLY A 476 -11.93 14.36 -29.61
C GLY A 476 -12.68 15.59 -30.10
N ALA A 477 -13.61 16.12 -29.31
CA ALA A 477 -14.49 17.18 -29.80
C ALA A 477 -13.78 18.54 -29.93
N ARG A 478 -12.78 18.84 -29.10
CA ARG A 478 -11.94 20.06 -29.24
C ARG A 478 -10.48 19.76 -28.91
N TRP A 479 -9.57 20.39 -29.65
CA TRP A 479 -8.12 20.33 -29.49
C TRP A 479 -7.59 21.76 -29.40
N THR A 480 -6.99 22.14 -28.28
CA THR A 480 -6.52 23.52 -28.06
C THR A 480 -5.12 23.56 -27.45
N GLY A 481 -4.21 24.34 -28.03
CA GLY A 481 -2.93 24.70 -27.41
C GLY A 481 -2.15 25.75 -28.21
N GLU A 482 -1.21 26.47 -27.60
CA GLU A 482 -0.46 27.55 -28.28
C GLU A 482 0.57 26.98 -29.26
N GLU A 483 1.24 25.88 -28.91
CA GLU A 483 2.33 25.30 -29.72
C GLU A 483 2.25 23.77 -29.76
N TRP A 484 2.38 23.18 -30.95
CA TRP A 484 2.44 21.74 -31.19
C TRP A 484 3.74 21.38 -31.92
N THR A 485 4.66 20.67 -31.27
CA THR A 485 5.97 20.34 -31.85
C THR A 485 6.29 18.84 -31.78
N GLY A 486 6.79 18.30 -32.88
CA GLY A 486 7.39 16.97 -32.88
C GLY A 486 8.00 16.51 -34.20
N SER A 487 9.02 15.64 -34.16
CA SER A 487 9.74 15.24 -35.38
C SER A 487 8.94 14.29 -36.30
N SER A 488 7.90 13.62 -35.79
CA SER A 488 7.03 12.73 -36.57
C SER A 488 5.65 12.58 -35.93
N TRP A 489 4.59 12.64 -36.74
CA TRP A 489 3.19 12.40 -36.38
C TRP A 489 2.61 11.28 -37.25
N SER A 490 2.03 10.23 -36.66
CA SER A 490 1.40 9.14 -37.41
C SER A 490 0.11 8.63 -36.79
N GLY A 491 -0.90 8.38 -37.62
CA GLY A 491 -2.08 7.63 -37.24
C GLY A 491 -3.11 7.37 -38.32
N ALA A 492 -3.94 6.33 -38.18
CA ALA A 492 -4.88 5.96 -39.24
C ALA A 492 -6.07 6.93 -39.34
N ARG A 493 -6.60 7.44 -38.23
CA ARG A 493 -7.72 8.41 -38.25
C ARG A 493 -7.49 9.57 -37.29
N TRP A 494 -7.84 10.77 -37.73
CA TRP A 494 -7.85 11.99 -36.92
C TRP A 494 -9.24 12.63 -37.01
N THR A 495 -9.92 12.80 -35.88
CA THR A 495 -11.30 13.30 -35.82
C THR A 495 -11.46 14.34 -34.71
N GLY A 496 -12.05 15.50 -35.04
CA GLY A 496 -12.49 16.44 -34.01
C GLY A 496 -13.26 17.64 -34.52
N ALA A 497 -14.05 18.31 -33.67
CA ALA A 497 -14.91 19.41 -34.11
C ALA A 497 -14.18 20.77 -34.16
N ARG A 498 -13.15 20.98 -33.33
CA ARG A 498 -12.31 22.21 -33.36
C ARG A 498 -10.86 21.90 -33.08
N TRP A 499 -9.97 22.55 -33.82
CA TRP A 499 -8.52 22.56 -33.61
C TRP A 499 -8.08 24.02 -33.54
N THR A 500 -7.42 24.42 -32.45
CA THR A 500 -6.91 25.79 -32.27
C THR A 500 -5.47 25.77 -31.80
N GLY A 501 -4.57 26.48 -32.49
CA GLY A 501 -3.22 26.72 -32.00
C GLY A 501 -2.40 27.65 -32.86
N THR A 502 -1.47 28.38 -32.23
CA THR A 502 -0.71 29.45 -32.90
C THR A 502 0.47 28.92 -33.71
N GLU A 503 1.04 27.75 -33.36
CA GLU A 503 2.14 27.13 -34.11
C GLU A 503 2.06 25.59 -34.12
N TRP A 504 2.33 24.99 -35.29
CA TRP A 504 2.42 23.54 -35.49
C TRP A 504 3.71 23.22 -36.26
N SER A 505 4.59 22.38 -35.70
CA SER A 505 5.85 21.99 -36.36
C SER A 505 6.08 20.48 -36.33
N GLY A 506 6.53 19.94 -37.47
CA GLY A 506 7.04 18.58 -37.52
C GLY A 506 7.57 18.13 -38.87
N ALA A 507 8.56 17.22 -38.85
CA ALA A 507 9.28 16.82 -40.06
C ALA A 507 8.52 15.77 -40.91
N ARG A 508 7.56 15.04 -40.33
CA ARG A 508 6.70 14.05 -41.03
C ARG A 508 5.31 13.95 -40.41
N TRP A 509 4.29 13.86 -41.26
CA TRP A 509 2.89 13.62 -40.87
C TRP A 509 2.32 12.50 -41.75
N THR A 510 1.74 11.45 -41.15
CA THR A 510 1.10 10.35 -41.90
C THR A 510 -0.27 10.00 -41.35
N GLY A 511 -1.29 9.89 -42.22
CA GLY A 511 -2.58 9.33 -41.84
C GLY A 511 -3.55 9.10 -43.00
N THR A 512 -4.54 8.23 -42.81
CA THR A 512 -5.44 7.78 -43.90
C THR A 512 -6.79 8.51 -43.91
N ARG A 513 -7.20 9.18 -42.82
CA ARG A 513 -8.37 10.09 -42.77
C ARG A 513 -8.22 11.22 -41.75
N TRP A 514 -8.62 12.44 -42.13
CA TRP A 514 -8.69 13.63 -41.27
C TRP A 514 -10.10 14.25 -41.38
N MET A 515 -10.75 14.55 -40.25
CA MET A 515 -12.07 15.20 -40.22
C MET A 515 -12.08 16.34 -39.19
N SER A 516 -12.39 17.56 -39.66
CA SER A 516 -12.57 18.74 -38.81
C SER A 516 -13.61 19.71 -39.36
N THR A 517 -14.38 20.35 -38.48
CA THR A 517 -15.39 21.36 -38.84
C THR A 517 -14.85 22.80 -38.85
N THR A 518 -13.70 23.08 -38.22
CA THR A 518 -13.04 24.41 -38.21
C THR A 518 -11.57 24.30 -37.80
N TRP A 519 -10.69 25.06 -38.47
CA TRP A 519 -9.28 25.28 -38.13
C TRP A 519 -9.05 26.78 -37.97
N SER A 520 -8.41 27.23 -36.90
CA SER A 520 -8.03 28.63 -36.68
C SER A 520 -6.69 28.76 -35.99
#